data_AF-A0A2D4EUR6-F1
#
_entry.id   AF-A0A2D4EUR6-F1
#
_cell.length_a   1.000
_cell.length_b   1.000
_cell.length_c   1.000
_cell.angle_alpha   90.00
_cell.angle_beta   90.00
_cell.angle_gamma   90.00
#
_symmetry.space_group_name_H-M   'P 1'
#
loop_
_entity.id
_entity.type
_entity.pdbx_description
1 polymer ?
#
loop_
_entity_poly.entity_id
_entity_poly.type
_entity_poly.pdbx_seq_one_letter_code
_entity_poly.pdbx_strand_id
1 'polypeptide(L)'
;VLSSHRHIQDPASQRLTWNKPPKSVLVIKKIQDASLLQPFKDLCIYLTEVNNMLVYVEKKILEDPAIMNDESFASVKKRFCTFSEDYDDISDQIDFIICLGGDGTLLYASSLFPRSVPPVMAFHLGSLGFLTPFNFENFQSQVTQVIEGNAALVLRSRLKVKVIKEHWEKKAVIQNGIEENGVVSSGLEKEMFKQATQYLVLNEVVVDRGPSSYLSNVDVFLDGHLITTVQGDGVIVSTPTGSTAYAAAAG
;
A
#
# COMPACT_ATOMS: atom_id res chain seq x y z
N VAL A 1 37.35 14.50 6.70
CA VAL A 1 36.05 13.98 7.19
C VAL A 1 35.01 15.04 6.89
N LEU A 2 34.35 14.95 5.72
CA LEU A 2 33.29 15.89 5.33
C LEU A 2 32.01 15.47 6.06
N SER A 3 31.58 16.24 7.06
CA SER A 3 30.27 16.09 7.66
C SER A 3 29.22 16.47 6.62
N SER A 4 28.54 15.49 6.05
CA SER A 4 27.31 15.76 5.30
C SER A 4 26.28 16.29 6.29
N HIS A 5 26.07 17.61 6.29
CA HIS A 5 24.94 18.20 6.96
C HIS A 5 23.68 17.57 6.36
N ARG A 6 23.00 16.71 7.12
CA ARG A 6 21.69 16.19 6.72
C ARG A 6 20.72 17.37 6.78
N HIS A 7 20.41 17.93 5.63
CA HIS A 7 19.34 18.91 5.48
C HIS A 7 18.01 18.16 5.55
N ILE A 8 17.49 17.95 6.75
CA ILE A 8 16.17 17.39 6.98
C ILE A 8 15.16 18.52 6.79
N GLN A 9 14.28 18.40 5.81
CA GLN A 9 13.21 19.39 5.64
C GLN A 9 12.22 19.30 6.80
N ASP A 10 11.67 20.43 7.22
CA ASP A 10 10.63 20.47 8.24
C ASP A 10 9.36 19.75 7.70
N PRO A 11 8.90 18.66 8.36
CA PRO A 11 7.69 17.97 7.96
C PRO A 11 6.44 18.84 8.01
N ALA A 12 6.39 19.86 8.87
CA ALA A 12 5.22 20.73 9.04
C ALA A 12 5.13 21.83 7.97
N SER A 13 6.22 22.13 7.25
CA SER A 13 6.26 23.19 6.24
C SER A 13 6.02 22.69 4.81
N GLN A 14 5.72 21.41 4.63
CA GLN A 14 5.57 20.81 3.30
C GLN A 14 4.29 21.30 2.62
N ARG A 15 4.43 21.76 1.38
CA ARG A 15 3.31 22.17 0.53
C ARG A 15 3.35 21.40 -0.78
N LEU A 16 2.16 21.11 -1.29
CA LEU A 16 1.99 20.54 -2.61
C LEU A 16 2.46 21.56 -3.65
N THR A 17 3.20 21.10 -4.65
CA THR A 17 3.58 21.94 -5.78
C THR A 17 3.52 21.09 -7.04
N TRP A 18 2.70 21.54 -7.99
CA TRP A 18 2.55 20.91 -9.28
C TRP A 18 3.57 21.45 -10.26
N ASN A 19 4.50 20.62 -10.72
CA ASN A 19 5.39 21.00 -11.82
C ASN A 19 4.61 21.21 -13.14
N LYS A 20 3.50 20.49 -13.28
CA LYS A 20 2.51 20.61 -14.36
C LYS A 20 1.13 20.43 -13.75
N PRO A 21 0.09 21.13 -14.24
CA PRO A 21 -1.28 20.91 -13.77
C PRO A 21 -1.66 19.43 -13.86
N PRO A 22 -2.23 18.83 -12.80
CA PRO A 22 -2.59 17.42 -12.80
C PRO A 22 -3.72 17.16 -13.80
N LYS A 23 -3.65 16.03 -14.49
CA LYS A 23 -4.61 15.61 -15.52
C LYS A 23 -5.22 14.25 -15.23
N SER A 24 -4.57 13.40 -14.46
CA SER A 24 -5.10 12.09 -14.07
C SER A 24 -5.28 11.95 -12.56
N VAL A 25 -6.39 11.33 -12.18
CA VAL A 25 -6.74 11.09 -10.78
C VAL A 25 -7.20 9.65 -10.61
N LEU A 26 -6.63 8.95 -9.63
CA LEU A 26 -7.14 7.66 -9.19
C LEU A 26 -8.17 7.87 -8.10
N VAL A 27 -9.39 7.37 -8.30
CA VAL A 27 -10.46 7.41 -7.29
C VAL A 27 -10.62 6.03 -6.67
N ILE A 28 -10.34 5.93 -5.37
CA ILE A 28 -10.49 4.71 -4.56
C ILE A 28 -11.71 4.91 -3.66
N LYS A 29 -12.66 3.97 -3.67
CA LYS A 29 -13.76 3.95 -2.70
C LYS A 29 -13.70 2.69 -1.84
N LYS A 30 -14.19 2.78 -0.60
CA LYS A 30 -14.40 1.58 0.23
C LYS A 30 -15.35 0.60 -0.48
N ILE A 31 -14.98 -0.66 -0.46
CA ILE A 31 -15.73 -1.75 -1.09
C ILE A 31 -16.98 -2.07 -0.25
N GLN A 32 -18.07 -2.48 -0.90
CA GLN A 32 -19.33 -2.90 -0.26
C GLN A 32 -19.97 -1.86 0.68
N ASP A 33 -19.69 -0.57 0.46
CA ASP A 33 -20.31 0.52 1.22
C ASP A 33 -21.26 1.32 0.32
N ALA A 34 -22.56 1.02 0.43
CA ALA A 34 -23.59 1.64 -0.40
C ALA A 34 -23.73 3.15 -0.13
N SER A 35 -23.35 3.62 1.07
CA SER A 35 -23.39 5.05 1.41
C SER A 35 -22.44 5.90 0.54
N LEU A 36 -21.41 5.27 -0.03
CA LEU A 36 -20.42 5.93 -0.86
C LEU A 36 -20.81 6.01 -2.35
N LEU A 37 -21.91 5.37 -2.77
CA LEU A 37 -22.28 5.33 -4.18
C LEU A 37 -22.56 6.72 -4.75
N GLN A 38 -23.39 7.52 -4.07
CA GLN A 38 -23.71 8.87 -4.54
C GLN A 38 -22.49 9.81 -4.46
N PRO A 39 -21.76 9.89 -3.33
CA PRO A 39 -20.52 10.67 -3.25
C PRO A 39 -19.48 10.31 -4.31
N PHE A 40 -19.33 9.02 -4.61
CA PHE A 40 -18.44 8.56 -5.67
C PHE A 40 -18.89 9.09 -7.05
N LYS A 41 -20.18 9.01 -7.36
CA LYS A 41 -20.74 9.54 -8.62
C LYS A 41 -20.53 11.05 -8.72
N ASP A 42 -20.88 11.80 -7.67
CA ASP A 42 -20.75 13.26 -7.62
C ASP A 42 -19.29 13.70 -7.82
N LEU A 43 -18.35 13.04 -7.13
CA LEU A 43 -16.92 13.30 -7.28
C LEU A 43 -16.46 13.03 -8.72
N CYS A 44 -16.82 11.86 -9.28
CA CYS A 44 -16.38 11.48 -10.62
C CYS A 44 -16.95 12.41 -11.71
N ILE A 45 -18.22 12.82 -11.58
CA ILE A 45 -18.85 13.80 -12.48
C ILE A 45 -18.06 15.10 -12.41
N TYR A 46 -17.81 15.62 -11.21
CA TYR A 46 -17.08 16.87 -11.01
C TYR A 46 -15.69 16.83 -11.66
N LEU A 47 -14.90 15.78 -11.38
CA LEU A 47 -13.56 15.61 -11.95
C LEU A 47 -13.58 15.50 -13.49
N THR A 48 -14.56 14.78 -14.03
CA THR A 48 -14.63 14.46 -15.47
C THR A 48 -15.20 15.61 -16.31
N GLU A 49 -16.26 16.25 -15.82
CA GLU A 49 -17.03 17.26 -16.57
C GLU A 49 -16.59 18.68 -16.25
N VAL A 50 -16.28 18.98 -14.99
CA VAL A 50 -15.89 20.34 -14.55
C VAL A 50 -14.37 20.53 -14.67
N ASN A 51 -13.58 19.58 -14.18
CA ASN A 51 -12.12 19.68 -14.20
C ASN A 51 -11.47 19.07 -15.45
N ASN A 52 -12.24 18.38 -16.29
CA ASN A 52 -11.77 17.69 -17.50
C ASN A 52 -10.56 16.75 -17.26
N MET A 53 -10.62 15.98 -16.17
CA MET A 53 -9.59 15.03 -15.78
C MET A 53 -9.84 13.61 -16.32
N LEU A 54 -8.76 12.85 -16.48
CA LEU A 54 -8.80 11.40 -16.68
C LEU A 54 -8.99 10.73 -15.32
N VAL A 55 -10.15 10.10 -15.12
CA VAL A 55 -10.49 9.41 -13.87
C VAL A 55 -10.17 7.93 -14.01
N TYR A 56 -9.28 7.44 -13.14
CA TYR A 56 -8.92 6.03 -13.02
C TYR A 56 -9.68 5.39 -11.86
N VAL A 57 -10.20 4.18 -12.09
CA VAL A 57 -10.90 3.36 -11.07
C VAL A 57 -10.56 1.88 -11.26
N GLU A 58 -10.64 1.08 -10.20
CA GLU A 58 -10.50 -0.37 -10.34
C GLU A 58 -11.66 -0.92 -11.17
N LYS A 59 -11.38 -1.85 -12.09
CA LYS A 59 -12.38 -2.43 -13.00
C LYS A 59 -13.63 -2.96 -12.27
N LYS A 60 -13.44 -3.60 -11.11
CA LYS A 60 -14.52 -4.16 -10.27
C LYS A 60 -15.55 -3.10 -9.83
N ILE A 61 -15.17 -1.83 -9.77
CA ILE A 61 -16.11 -0.74 -9.42
C ILE A 61 -17.20 -0.58 -10.48
N LEU A 62 -16.86 -0.80 -11.76
CA LEU A 62 -17.84 -0.68 -12.86
C LEU A 62 -18.71 -1.94 -13.01
N GLU A 63 -18.30 -3.04 -12.37
CA GLU A 63 -19.06 -4.28 -12.30
C GLU A 63 -20.15 -4.24 -11.22
N ASP A 64 -20.11 -3.24 -10.31
CA ASP A 64 -21.16 -3.00 -9.32
C ASP A 64 -22.50 -2.68 -10.02
N PRO A 65 -23.58 -3.47 -9.80
CA PRO A 65 -24.88 -3.24 -10.44
C PRO A 65 -25.44 -1.83 -10.23
N ALA A 66 -25.17 -1.20 -9.08
CA ALA A 66 -25.64 0.15 -8.76
C ALA A 66 -24.91 1.25 -9.55
N ILE A 67 -23.72 0.93 -10.08
CA ILE A 67 -22.95 1.79 -10.99
C ILE A 67 -23.26 1.40 -12.43
N MET A 68 -23.21 0.12 -12.78
CA MET A 68 -23.42 -0.40 -14.14
C MET A 68 -24.76 0.04 -14.72
N ASN A 69 -25.85 -0.13 -13.97
CA ASN A 69 -27.22 0.10 -14.44
C ASN A 69 -27.69 1.57 -14.33
N ASP A 70 -26.86 2.46 -13.78
CA ASP A 70 -27.20 3.87 -13.69
C ASP A 70 -27.00 4.58 -15.04
N GLU A 71 -28.10 4.91 -15.71
CA GLU A 71 -28.10 5.61 -17.00
C GLU A 71 -27.62 7.07 -16.88
N SER A 72 -27.90 7.75 -15.76
CA SER A 72 -27.47 9.14 -15.54
C SER A 72 -25.95 9.25 -15.45
N PHE A 73 -25.28 8.17 -15.03
CA PHE A 73 -23.84 8.09 -14.91
C PHE A 73 -23.16 7.46 -16.15
N ALA A 74 -23.93 7.06 -17.18
CA ALA A 74 -23.42 6.32 -18.34
C ALA A 74 -22.38 7.10 -19.16
N SER A 75 -22.60 8.39 -19.38
CA SER A 75 -21.68 9.26 -20.13
C SER A 75 -20.33 9.40 -19.44
N VAL A 76 -20.33 9.52 -18.10
CA VAL A 76 -19.12 9.64 -17.28
C VAL A 76 -18.36 8.31 -17.22
N LYS A 77 -19.06 7.19 -16.99
CA LYS A 77 -18.45 5.84 -16.96
C LYS A 77 -17.65 5.52 -18.23
N LYS A 78 -18.15 5.93 -19.40
CA LYS A 78 -17.49 5.72 -20.70
C LYS A 78 -16.15 6.45 -20.83
N ARG A 79 -15.88 7.46 -20.00
CA ARG A 79 -14.64 8.25 -20.00
C ARG A 79 -13.61 7.75 -18.97
N PHE A 80 -13.96 6.75 -18.15
CA PHE A 80 -13.03 6.23 -17.16
C PHE A 80 -11.93 5.38 -17.78
N CYS A 81 -10.76 5.48 -17.18
CA CYS A 81 -9.70 4.51 -17.34
C CYS A 81 -9.87 3.44 -16.24
N THR A 82 -9.82 2.17 -16.61
CA THR A 82 -9.89 1.08 -15.63
C THR A 82 -8.58 0.33 -15.55
N PHE A 83 -8.31 -0.25 -14.38
CA PHE A 83 -7.16 -1.11 -14.16
C PHE A 83 -7.56 -2.32 -13.32
N SER A 84 -6.75 -3.37 -13.39
CA SER A 84 -6.85 -4.59 -12.58
C SER A 84 -5.57 -4.71 -11.74
N GLU A 85 -5.73 -4.69 -10.41
CA GLU A 85 -4.63 -4.66 -9.44
C GLU A 85 -3.52 -5.72 -9.69
N ASP A 86 -3.91 -6.94 -10.07
CA ASP A 86 -2.96 -8.05 -10.26
C ASP A 86 -2.21 -8.01 -11.59
N TYR A 87 -2.60 -7.16 -12.54
CA TYR A 87 -2.14 -7.22 -13.94
C TYR A 87 -1.61 -5.89 -14.48
N ASP A 88 -2.19 -4.76 -14.06
CA ASP A 88 -1.91 -3.45 -14.63
C ASP A 88 -1.05 -2.60 -13.70
N ASP A 89 0.04 -2.02 -14.22
CA ASP A 89 0.84 -1.03 -13.50
C ASP A 89 0.39 0.40 -13.87
N ILE A 90 -0.22 1.07 -12.89
CA ILE A 90 -0.69 2.46 -13.01
C ILE A 90 0.27 3.47 -12.39
N SER A 91 1.43 3.04 -11.86
CA SER A 91 2.32 3.87 -11.02
C SER A 91 2.71 5.20 -11.67
N ASP A 92 2.97 5.18 -12.99
CA ASP A 92 3.43 6.34 -13.76
C ASP A 92 2.30 7.04 -14.53
N GLN A 93 1.04 6.64 -14.31
CA GLN A 93 -0.14 7.17 -15.01
C GLN A 93 -0.97 8.13 -14.14
N ILE A 94 -0.72 8.18 -12.83
CA ILE A 94 -1.58 8.87 -11.85
C ILE A 94 -0.87 10.10 -11.28
N ASP A 95 -1.44 11.29 -11.46
CA ASP A 95 -0.89 12.51 -10.88
C ASP A 95 -1.25 12.68 -9.39
N PHE A 96 -2.46 12.25 -8.99
CA PHE A 96 -2.88 12.21 -7.59
C PHE A 96 -4.00 11.21 -7.32
N ILE A 97 -4.26 10.94 -6.04
CA ILE A 97 -5.23 9.94 -5.59
C ILE A 97 -6.29 10.62 -4.72
N ILE A 98 -7.57 10.29 -4.95
CA ILE A 98 -8.66 10.62 -4.04
C ILE A 98 -9.23 9.33 -3.44
N CYS A 99 -9.26 9.26 -2.12
CA CYS A 99 -9.85 8.15 -1.36
C CYS A 99 -11.21 8.58 -0.76
N LEU A 100 -12.24 7.74 -0.92
CA LEU A 100 -13.55 7.87 -0.30
C LEU A 100 -13.75 6.71 0.68
N GLY A 101 -13.69 6.98 1.98
CA GLY A 101 -13.90 5.96 3.00
C GLY A 101 -13.09 6.18 4.27
N GLY A 102 -12.56 5.09 4.83
CA GLY A 102 -11.71 5.12 6.03
C GLY A 102 -10.25 4.81 5.72
N ASP A 103 -9.46 4.62 6.78
CA ASP A 103 -8.01 4.42 6.71
C ASP A 103 -7.58 3.26 5.80
N GLY A 104 -8.40 2.20 5.69
CA GLY A 104 -8.13 1.07 4.78
C GLY A 104 -8.02 1.46 3.30
N THR A 105 -8.67 2.55 2.87
CA THR A 105 -8.52 3.06 1.50
C THR A 105 -7.14 3.63 1.22
N LEU A 106 -6.47 4.20 2.24
CA LEU A 106 -5.08 4.64 2.12
C LEU A 106 -4.09 3.48 2.16
N LEU A 107 -4.39 2.41 2.91
CA LEU A 107 -3.59 1.19 2.86
C LEU A 107 -3.61 0.57 1.48
N TYR A 108 -4.80 0.54 0.86
CA TYR A 108 -4.96 0.13 -0.53
C TYR A 108 -4.21 1.06 -1.50
N ALA A 109 -4.32 2.37 -1.34
CA ALA A 109 -3.53 3.32 -2.13
C ALA A 109 -2.02 3.06 -1.96
N SER A 110 -1.53 2.77 -0.75
CA SER A 110 -0.12 2.47 -0.53
C SER A 110 0.33 1.16 -1.20
N SER A 111 -0.54 0.14 -1.29
CA SER A 111 -0.18 -1.16 -1.90
C SER A 111 -0.05 -1.07 -3.42
N LEU A 112 -0.86 -0.22 -4.07
CA LEU A 112 -0.81 0.00 -5.52
C LEU A 112 0.49 0.68 -6.00
N PHE A 113 1.19 1.40 -5.10
CA PHE A 113 2.37 2.21 -5.45
C PHE A 113 3.61 1.74 -4.68
N PRO A 114 4.32 0.70 -5.18
CA PRO A 114 5.48 0.11 -4.52
C PRO A 114 6.75 0.98 -4.60
N ARG A 115 6.69 2.17 -5.22
CA ARG A 115 7.79 3.14 -5.34
C ARG A 115 7.40 4.51 -4.77
N SER A 116 7.17 5.49 -5.63
CA SER A 116 6.65 6.81 -5.24
C SER A 116 5.13 6.74 -5.20
N VAL A 117 4.52 7.31 -4.17
CA VAL A 117 3.06 7.43 -4.08
C VAL A 117 2.70 8.85 -4.51
N PRO A 118 1.78 9.03 -5.48
CA PRO A 118 1.20 10.34 -5.77
C PRO A 118 0.56 10.96 -4.52
N PRO A 119 0.37 12.29 -4.47
CA PRO A 119 -0.34 12.94 -3.37
C PRO A 119 -1.72 12.30 -3.15
N VAL A 120 -2.06 11.98 -1.90
CA VAL A 120 -3.31 11.32 -1.52
C VAL A 120 -4.20 12.31 -0.78
N MET A 121 -5.39 12.57 -1.31
CA MET A 121 -6.46 13.30 -0.66
C MET A 121 -7.52 12.31 -0.19
N ALA A 122 -7.86 12.30 1.09
CA ALA A 122 -8.73 11.27 1.64
C ALA A 122 -9.92 11.82 2.43
N PHE A 123 -11.12 11.49 1.97
CA PHE A 123 -12.39 11.91 2.54
C PHE A 123 -12.99 10.84 3.45
N HIS A 124 -13.46 11.25 4.63
CA HIS A 124 -14.38 10.46 5.45
C HIS A 124 -15.83 10.85 5.14
N LEU A 125 -16.73 9.87 5.20
CA LEU A 125 -18.17 10.03 4.96
C LEU A 125 -19.02 9.48 6.12
N GLY A 126 -18.39 9.38 7.29
CA GLY A 126 -18.96 8.83 8.53
C GLY A 126 -18.08 9.19 9.71
N SER A 127 -17.75 8.23 10.56
CA SER A 127 -16.79 8.46 11.65
C SER A 127 -15.45 8.95 11.12
N LEU A 128 -14.91 9.99 11.74
CA LEU A 128 -13.59 10.52 11.43
C LEU A 128 -12.52 9.44 11.65
N GLY A 129 -11.76 9.14 10.59
CA GLY A 129 -10.58 8.27 10.64
C GLY A 129 -9.32 9.06 11.00
N PHE A 130 -8.23 8.36 11.33
CA PHE A 130 -6.97 9.03 11.64
C PHE A 130 -6.26 9.56 10.38
N LEU A 131 -6.53 8.93 9.22
CA LEU A 131 -5.86 9.24 7.95
C LEU A 131 -6.75 10.00 6.96
N THR A 132 -8.03 10.20 7.27
CA THR A 132 -9.04 10.77 6.36
C THR A 132 -9.52 12.14 6.86
N PRO A 133 -8.71 13.21 6.73
CA PRO A 133 -8.99 14.49 7.40
C PRO A 133 -10.12 15.29 6.75
N PHE A 134 -10.50 14.99 5.50
CA PHE A 134 -11.46 15.80 4.76
C PHE A 134 -12.89 15.28 4.95
N ASN A 135 -13.83 16.14 5.34
CA ASN A 135 -15.26 15.85 5.20
C ASN A 135 -15.63 16.06 3.73
N PHE A 136 -16.44 15.15 3.17
CA PHE A 136 -16.92 15.22 1.80
C PHE A 136 -17.93 16.37 1.55
N GLU A 137 -18.46 17.00 2.59
CA GLU A 137 -19.21 18.24 2.46
C GLU A 137 -18.38 19.32 1.75
N ASN A 138 -18.94 19.91 0.69
CA ASN A 138 -18.28 20.91 -0.16
C ASN A 138 -16.93 20.45 -0.75
N PHE A 139 -16.81 19.16 -1.10
CA PHE A 139 -15.59 18.57 -1.66
C PHE A 139 -15.04 19.36 -2.86
N GLN A 140 -15.90 19.99 -3.67
CA GLN A 140 -15.50 20.71 -4.90
C GLN A 140 -14.45 21.78 -4.59
N SER A 141 -14.65 22.58 -3.53
CA SER A 141 -13.70 23.63 -3.14
C SER A 141 -12.37 23.05 -2.69
N GLN A 142 -12.41 21.94 -1.94
CA GLN A 142 -11.20 21.31 -1.41
C GLN A 142 -10.40 20.63 -2.53
N VAL A 143 -11.08 19.93 -3.44
CA VAL A 143 -10.48 19.32 -4.63
C VAL A 143 -9.85 20.40 -5.52
N THR A 144 -10.53 21.53 -5.72
CA THR A 144 -9.98 22.67 -6.49
C THR A 144 -8.70 23.20 -5.86
N GLN A 145 -8.67 23.40 -4.53
CA GLN A 145 -7.46 23.85 -3.83
C GLN A 145 -6.28 22.88 -4.02
N VAL A 146 -6.54 21.57 -3.99
CA VAL A 146 -5.51 20.55 -4.26
C VAL A 146 -5.02 20.64 -5.70
N ILE A 147 -5.91 20.74 -6.70
CA ILE A 147 -5.56 20.86 -8.12
C ILE A 147 -4.74 22.12 -8.40
N GLU A 148 -5.05 23.23 -7.73
CA GLU A 148 -4.31 24.50 -7.84
C GLU A 148 -2.95 24.48 -7.11
N GLY A 149 -2.66 23.43 -6.33
CA GLY A 149 -1.43 23.33 -5.53
C GLY A 149 -1.48 24.08 -4.20
N ASN A 150 -2.64 24.56 -3.80
CA ASN A 150 -2.86 25.32 -2.56
C ASN A 150 -3.14 24.40 -1.36
N ALA A 151 -2.37 23.31 -1.22
CA ALA A 151 -2.58 22.32 -0.16
C ALA A 151 -1.30 22.07 0.65
N ALA A 152 -1.46 21.91 1.97
CA ALA A 152 -0.40 21.41 2.84
C ALA A 152 -0.26 19.90 2.67
N LEU A 153 0.96 19.38 2.81
CA LEU A 153 1.25 17.95 2.74
C LEU A 153 1.77 17.42 4.07
N VAL A 154 1.38 16.19 4.38
CA VAL A 154 1.96 15.42 5.48
C VAL A 154 2.66 14.21 4.88
N LEU A 155 3.99 14.16 5.02
CA LEU A 155 4.79 13.02 4.57
C LEU A 155 4.73 11.91 5.62
N ARG A 156 4.12 10.78 5.26
CA ARG A 156 4.05 9.58 6.11
C ARG A 156 5.10 8.56 5.67
N SER A 157 5.97 8.17 6.61
CA SER A 157 7.00 7.15 6.36
C SER A 157 6.39 5.78 6.08
N ARG A 158 7.05 4.97 5.24
CA ARG A 158 6.75 3.55 5.04
C ARG A 158 7.92 2.68 5.49
N LEU A 159 7.64 1.51 6.06
CA LEU A 159 8.65 0.49 6.31
C LEU A 159 9.01 -0.19 5.00
N LYS A 160 10.30 -0.39 4.77
CA LYS A 160 10.81 -1.27 3.72
C LYS A 160 11.14 -2.62 4.33
N VAL A 161 10.46 -3.66 3.87
CA VAL A 161 10.50 -4.99 4.48
C VAL A 161 11.04 -5.96 3.45
N LYS A 162 12.06 -6.73 3.82
CA LYS A 162 12.61 -7.79 2.97
C LYS A 162 12.45 -9.12 3.68
N VAL A 163 11.61 -9.99 3.13
CA VAL A 163 11.40 -11.35 3.62
C VAL A 163 12.35 -12.26 2.86
N ILE A 164 13.24 -12.94 3.58
CA ILE A 164 14.18 -13.91 3.01
C ILE A 164 13.78 -15.28 3.55
N LYS A 165 13.27 -16.14 2.66
CA LYS A 165 12.95 -17.53 2.98
C LYS A 165 14.10 -18.41 2.50
N GLU A 166 14.66 -19.19 3.42
CA GLU A 166 15.68 -20.18 3.12
C GLU A 166 14.99 -21.53 2.89
N HIS A 167 15.14 -22.07 1.70
CA HIS A 167 14.70 -23.43 1.38
C HIS A 167 15.91 -24.35 1.32
N TRP A 168 15.81 -25.49 1.99
CA TRP A 168 16.81 -26.56 1.92
C TRP A 168 16.28 -27.66 1.00
N GLU A 169 16.84 -27.76 -0.20
CA GLU A 169 16.59 -28.92 -1.09
C GLU A 169 17.67 -29.98 -0.86
N LYS A 170 17.26 -31.25 -0.80
CA LYS A 170 18.19 -32.38 -0.81
C LYS A 170 18.35 -32.85 -2.25
N LYS A 171 19.46 -32.50 -2.89
CA LYS A 171 19.80 -33.01 -4.22
C LYS A 171 20.58 -34.32 -4.05
N ALA A 172 20.08 -35.41 -4.63
CA ALA A 172 20.86 -36.65 -4.71
C ALA A 172 21.91 -36.47 -5.82
N VAL A 173 23.19 -36.38 -5.44
CA VAL A 173 24.27 -36.42 -6.42
C VAL A 173 24.42 -37.86 -6.88
N ILE A 174 24.04 -38.15 -8.13
CA ILE A 174 24.45 -39.39 -8.80
C ILE A 174 25.89 -39.18 -9.24
N GLN A 175 26.86 -39.67 -8.46
CA GLN A 175 28.23 -39.78 -8.94
C GLN A 175 28.26 -40.83 -10.05
N ASN A 176 28.35 -40.39 -11.30
CA ASN A 176 28.72 -41.25 -12.43
C ASN A 176 30.24 -41.52 -12.36
N GLY A 177 30.65 -42.41 -11.46
CA GLY A 177 32.02 -42.91 -11.37
C GLY A 177 31.97 -44.41 -11.06
N ILE A 178 32.38 -45.24 -12.02
CA ILE A 178 32.56 -46.67 -11.79
C ILE A 178 33.85 -46.83 -10.99
N GLU A 179 33.75 -47.18 -9.71
CA GLU A 179 34.90 -47.62 -8.90
C GLU A 179 34.63 -49.00 -8.31
N GLU A 180 35.48 -49.96 -8.68
CA GLU A 180 35.54 -51.29 -8.07
C GLU A 180 36.04 -51.17 -6.64
N ASN A 181 35.12 -51.42 -5.69
CA ASN A 181 35.29 -51.71 -4.24
C ASN A 181 34.47 -50.77 -3.32
N GLY A 182 33.16 -50.94 -3.35
CA GLY A 182 32.44 -51.35 -2.14
C GLY A 182 32.21 -50.36 -0.98
N VAL A 183 32.31 -49.04 -1.16
CA VAL A 183 31.69 -48.05 -0.24
C VAL A 183 31.17 -46.85 -1.04
N VAL A 184 29.85 -46.76 -1.22
CA VAL A 184 29.20 -45.57 -1.81
C VAL A 184 29.01 -44.53 -0.71
N SER A 185 29.89 -43.54 -0.62
CA SER A 185 29.63 -42.36 0.20
C SER A 185 28.70 -41.42 -0.58
N SER A 186 27.39 -41.48 -0.31
CA SER A 186 26.42 -40.54 -0.85
C SER A 186 26.61 -39.16 -0.19
N GLY A 187 27.41 -38.31 -0.83
CA GLY A 187 27.53 -36.90 -0.46
C GLY A 187 26.21 -36.18 -0.72
N LEU A 188 25.46 -35.89 0.35
CA LEU A 188 24.32 -34.97 0.30
C LEU A 188 24.86 -33.54 0.23
N GLU A 189 25.02 -32.99 -0.97
CA GLU A 189 25.19 -31.54 -1.10
C GLU A 189 23.84 -30.85 -0.89
N LYS A 190 23.76 -30.04 0.17
CA LYS A 190 22.63 -29.15 0.42
C LYS A 190 22.85 -27.85 -0.36
N GLU A 191 22.19 -27.68 -1.49
CA GLU A 191 22.08 -26.36 -2.11
C GLU A 191 21.04 -25.54 -1.35
N MET A 192 21.45 -24.37 -0.87
CA MET A 192 20.58 -23.44 -0.14
C MET A 192 20.03 -22.41 -1.14
N PHE A 193 18.72 -22.45 -1.38
CA PHE A 193 18.05 -21.44 -2.19
C PHE A 193 17.42 -20.39 -1.28
N LYS A 194 17.73 -19.11 -1.54
CA LYS A 194 17.15 -17.97 -0.84
C LYS A 194 16.12 -17.30 -1.75
N GLN A 195 14.84 -17.37 -1.38
CA GLN A 195 13.80 -16.58 -2.01
C GLN A 195 13.67 -15.27 -1.24
N ALA A 196 13.85 -14.13 -1.91
CA ALA A 196 13.72 -12.81 -1.31
C ALA A 196 12.56 -12.04 -1.93
N THR A 197 11.64 -11.57 -1.09
CA THR A 197 10.52 -10.69 -1.50
C THR A 197 10.61 -9.37 -0.73
N GLN A 198 10.23 -8.27 -1.38
CA GLN A 198 10.27 -6.94 -0.79
C GLN A 198 8.88 -6.30 -0.76
N TYR A 199 8.55 -5.64 0.35
CA TYR A 199 7.29 -4.94 0.58
C TYR A 199 7.54 -3.52 1.07
N LEU A 200 6.65 -2.59 0.72
CA LEU A 200 6.53 -1.29 1.36
C LEU A 200 5.25 -1.25 2.17
N VAL A 201 5.36 -0.89 3.45
CA VAL A 201 4.28 -1.02 4.42
C VAL A 201 4.01 0.32 5.08
N LEU A 202 2.78 0.82 4.99
CA LEU A 202 2.39 2.10 5.58
C LEU A 202 2.17 2.01 7.09
N ASN A 203 1.51 0.94 7.55
CA ASN A 203 1.11 0.79 8.95
C ASN A 203 2.11 -0.06 9.72
N GLU A 204 2.00 -1.40 9.63
CA GLU A 204 2.85 -2.31 10.39
C GLU A 204 3.14 -3.63 9.67
N VAL A 205 4.25 -4.24 10.08
CA VAL A 205 4.54 -5.65 9.83
C VAL A 205 4.23 -6.44 11.09
N VAL A 206 3.47 -7.51 10.92
CA VAL A 206 3.15 -8.46 11.99
C VAL A 206 3.85 -9.78 11.69
N VAL A 207 4.54 -10.31 12.68
CA VAL A 207 5.03 -11.69 12.68
C VAL A 207 4.37 -12.39 13.86
N ASP A 208 3.43 -13.29 13.59
CA ASP A 208 2.67 -14.00 14.62
C ASP A 208 2.74 -15.52 14.48
N ARG A 209 2.20 -16.22 15.48
CA ARG A 209 2.12 -17.70 15.52
C ARG A 209 1.11 -18.30 14.54
N GLY A 210 0.35 -17.49 13.81
CA GLY A 210 -0.75 -17.91 12.95
C GLY A 210 -1.76 -18.78 13.70
N PRO A 211 -2.19 -19.92 13.11
CA PRO A 211 -3.17 -20.80 13.73
C PRO A 211 -2.57 -21.71 14.83
N SER A 212 -1.25 -21.67 15.05
CA SER A 212 -0.60 -22.53 16.04
C SER A 212 -1.13 -22.25 17.44
N SER A 213 -1.48 -23.29 18.21
CA SER A 213 -1.82 -23.15 19.64
C SER A 213 -0.60 -22.91 20.54
N TYR A 214 0.61 -23.12 20.03
CA TYR A 214 1.86 -22.87 20.73
C TYR A 214 2.31 -21.42 20.55
N LEU A 215 2.99 -20.89 21.56
CA LEU A 215 3.63 -19.58 21.48
C LEU A 215 4.66 -19.55 20.35
N SER A 216 4.71 -18.44 19.62
CA SER A 216 5.81 -18.16 18.70
C SER A 216 7.09 -17.90 19.48
N ASN A 217 8.24 -18.26 18.91
CA ASN A 217 9.56 -17.86 19.39
C ASN A 217 10.20 -17.02 18.29
N VAL A 218 10.22 -15.70 18.45
CA VAL A 218 10.71 -14.76 17.44
C VAL A 218 11.93 -14.03 17.97
N ASP A 219 13.10 -14.31 17.41
CA ASP A 219 14.32 -13.58 17.74
C ASP A 219 14.34 -12.20 17.06
N VAL A 220 14.51 -11.15 17.87
CA VAL A 220 14.53 -9.77 17.41
C VAL A 220 15.94 -9.22 17.49
N PHE A 221 16.46 -8.81 16.34
CA PHE A 221 17.78 -8.20 16.21
C PHE A 221 17.66 -6.71 15.85
N LEU A 222 18.49 -5.87 16.47
CA LEU A 222 18.68 -4.46 16.10
C LEU A 222 20.15 -4.24 15.73
N ASP A 223 20.41 -3.69 14.55
CA ASP A 223 21.76 -3.43 14.03
C ASP A 223 22.72 -4.64 14.18
N GLY A 224 22.21 -5.84 13.94
CA GLY A 224 22.96 -7.11 14.02
C GLY A 224 23.08 -7.72 15.41
N HIS A 225 22.54 -7.10 16.46
CA HIS A 225 22.63 -7.58 17.84
C HIS A 225 21.29 -8.17 18.29
N LEU A 226 21.31 -9.36 18.89
CA LEU A 226 20.11 -9.95 19.51
C LEU A 226 19.68 -9.08 20.69
N ILE A 227 18.44 -8.58 20.64
CA ILE A 227 17.85 -7.77 21.70
C ILE A 227 17.04 -8.65 22.64
N THR A 228 16.15 -9.48 22.08
CA THR A 228 15.30 -10.38 22.84
C THR A 228 14.73 -11.48 21.95
N THR A 229 14.27 -12.58 22.58
CA THR A 229 13.41 -13.58 21.96
C THR A 229 11.99 -13.34 22.46
N VAL A 230 11.08 -12.97 21.56
CA VAL A 230 9.66 -12.78 21.88
C VAL A 230 9.00 -14.14 21.94
N GLN A 231 8.46 -14.48 23.12
CA GLN A 231 7.65 -15.67 23.34
C GLN A 231 6.20 -15.26 23.57
N GLY A 232 5.33 -15.46 22.58
CA GLY A 232 3.98 -14.91 22.65
C GLY A 232 3.15 -15.16 21.40
N ASP A 233 2.10 -14.37 21.23
CA ASP A 233 1.31 -14.35 20.00
C ASP A 233 2.14 -13.88 18.80
N GLY A 234 2.99 -12.85 18.98
CA GLY A 234 3.84 -12.35 17.92
C GLY A 234 4.56 -11.04 18.26
N VAL A 235 5.08 -10.38 17.24
CA VAL A 235 5.73 -9.06 17.30
C VAL A 235 5.18 -8.15 16.20
N ILE A 236 5.01 -6.88 16.53
CA ILE A 236 4.55 -5.82 15.61
C ILE A 236 5.68 -4.80 15.45
N VAL A 237 6.02 -4.47 14.21
CA VAL A 237 6.90 -3.33 13.88
C VAL A 237 6.08 -2.33 13.09
N SER A 238 5.80 -1.17 13.68
CA SER A 238 4.91 -0.16 13.11
C SER A 238 5.64 1.13 12.72
N THR A 239 5.08 1.86 11.76
CA THR A 239 5.41 3.27 11.53
C THR A 239 4.70 4.16 12.56
N PRO A 240 5.06 5.45 12.67
CA PRO A 240 4.25 6.40 13.42
C PRO A 240 2.79 6.46 12.97
N THR A 241 2.51 6.19 11.69
CA THR A 241 1.14 6.11 11.15
C THR A 241 0.41 4.86 11.66
N GLY A 242 1.10 3.72 11.72
CA GLY A 242 0.55 2.46 12.24
C GLY A 242 0.39 2.43 13.77
N SER A 243 0.90 3.42 14.50
CA SER A 243 0.76 3.49 15.96
C SER A 243 -0.69 3.51 16.45
N THR A 244 -1.62 4.05 15.65
CA THR A 244 -3.06 4.08 15.95
C THR A 244 -3.83 2.92 15.32
N ALA A 245 -3.14 1.99 14.64
CA ALA A 245 -3.72 0.84 13.98
C ALA A 245 -3.61 -0.40 14.88
N TYR A 246 -3.10 -1.53 14.37
CA TYR A 246 -3.07 -2.76 15.17
C TYR A 246 -2.14 -2.64 16.39
N ALA A 247 -1.07 -1.85 16.27
CA ALA A 247 -0.18 -1.56 17.40
C ALA A 247 -0.94 -0.97 18.60
N ALA A 248 -1.91 -0.07 18.39
CA ALA A 248 -2.70 0.51 19.48
C ALA A 248 -3.50 -0.53 20.27
N ALA A 249 -3.98 -1.59 19.59
CA ALA A 249 -4.71 -2.67 20.24
C ALA A 249 -3.80 -3.62 21.02
N ALA A 250 -2.50 -3.65 20.71
CA ALA A 250 -1.51 -4.49 21.36
C ALA A 250 -0.93 -3.88 22.65
N GLY A 251 -1.21 -2.59 22.92
CA GLY A 251 -0.72 -1.83 24.08
C GLY A 251 0.60 -1.09 23.81
#